data_AF-A0A1E7N2F0-F1
#
_entry.id   AF-A0A1E7N2F0-F1
#
_cell.length_a   1.000
_cell.length_b   1.000
_cell.length_c   1.000
_cell.angle_alpha   90.00
_cell.angle_beta   90.00
_cell.angle_gamma   90.00
#
_symmetry.space_group_name_H-M   'P 1'
#
loop_
_entity.id
_entity.type
_entity.pdbx_description
1 polymer ?
#
loop_
_entity_poly.entity_id
_entity_poly.type
_entity_poly.pdbx_seq_one_letter_code
_entity_poly.pdbx_strand_id
1 'polypeptide(L)'
;MTGETEMTELFGAVLSRHRVNTGARWQNAMWALLLAVPTGWLGLWALFSADDGRSGGGRAIGLVIGLSLGALFVAVTQAWRAVRGGPGEYFEVHERGLVHGSRRGVRGWEWSQVVSITIPGTPRIHGLARRLGNDYRCRLVLDGGTRLHIDGHTPGASGLGRAVLAHSPHARRLQGDEWQDRAGGWFLAGAVVFLAVGVSLVSYLVSHADEDAQNVSEGVTMAVGLGLPVCAVGAITCIVLYVRHRMYRPR
;
A
#
# COMPACT_ATOMS: atom_id res chain seq x y z
N MET A 1 20.32 22.23 -18.60
CA MET A 1 21.01 21.56 -19.73
C MET A 1 22.39 21.03 -19.37
N THR A 2 23.06 21.52 -18.33
CA THR A 2 24.36 21.01 -17.87
C THR A 2 24.29 19.61 -17.24
N GLY A 3 23.22 19.31 -16.50
CA GLY A 3 23.12 18.02 -15.78
C GLY A 3 22.88 16.77 -16.64
N GLU A 4 22.24 16.85 -17.82
CA GLU A 4 22.07 15.67 -18.68
C GLU A 4 23.40 15.24 -19.32
N THR A 5 24.24 16.22 -19.68
CA THR A 5 25.56 15.98 -20.26
C THR A 5 26.52 15.35 -19.25
N GLU A 6 26.57 15.89 -18.02
CA GLU A 6 27.39 15.34 -16.93
C GLU A 6 27.00 13.90 -16.58
N MET A 7 25.69 13.59 -16.53
CA MET A 7 25.21 12.24 -16.23
C MET A 7 25.52 11.25 -17.35
N THR A 8 25.51 11.70 -18.61
CA THR A 8 25.91 10.88 -19.75
C THR A 8 27.42 10.61 -19.75
N GLU A 9 28.24 11.59 -19.37
CA GLU A 9 29.69 11.40 -19.20
C GLU A 9 30.01 10.44 -18.05
N LEU A 10 29.25 10.49 -16.96
CA LEU A 10 29.45 9.62 -15.79
C LEU A 10 28.93 8.19 -16.01
N PHE A 11 27.72 8.04 -16.56
CA PHE A 11 27.04 6.74 -16.65
C PHE A 11 27.01 6.14 -18.06
N GLY A 12 27.51 6.84 -19.07
CA GLY A 12 27.47 6.39 -20.47
C GLY A 12 26.14 6.71 -21.14
N ALA A 13 25.96 6.17 -22.35
CA ALA A 13 24.79 6.45 -23.18
C ALA A 13 23.48 5.98 -22.51
N VAL A 14 22.40 6.72 -22.76
CA VAL A 14 21.05 6.35 -22.31
C VAL A 14 20.55 5.19 -23.18
N LEU A 15 20.35 4.03 -22.56
CA LEU A 15 19.82 2.83 -23.21
C LEU A 15 18.29 2.87 -23.28
N SER A 16 17.63 3.30 -22.20
CA SER A 16 16.18 3.43 -22.16
C SER A 16 15.71 4.46 -21.14
N ARG A 17 14.58 5.13 -21.44
CA ARG A 17 13.94 6.10 -20.56
C ARG A 17 12.49 5.68 -20.25
N HIS A 18 12.16 5.66 -18.98
CA HIS A 18 10.87 5.19 -18.45
C HIS A 18 10.23 6.28 -17.59
N ARG A 19 9.22 6.97 -18.12
CA ARG A 19 8.50 8.02 -17.38
C ARG A 19 7.43 7.38 -16.50
N VAL A 20 7.39 7.73 -15.22
CA VAL A 20 6.36 7.28 -14.29
C VAL A 20 5.08 8.08 -14.56
N ASN A 21 3.96 7.37 -14.73
CA ASN A 21 2.66 8.00 -14.90
C ASN A 21 2.12 8.47 -13.54
N THR A 22 2.57 9.64 -13.10
CA THR A 22 2.09 10.27 -11.87
C THR A 22 0.65 10.78 -11.98
N GLY A 23 0.15 11.02 -13.19
CA GLY A 23 -1.27 11.33 -13.44
C GLY A 23 -2.19 10.17 -13.04
N ALA A 24 -1.81 8.93 -13.35
CA ALA A 24 -2.57 7.75 -12.94
C ALA A 24 -2.63 7.59 -11.40
N ARG A 25 -1.55 7.94 -10.69
CA ARG A 25 -1.53 7.94 -9.21
C ARG A 25 -2.50 8.96 -8.63
N TRP A 26 -2.53 10.18 -9.18
CA TRP A 26 -3.49 11.21 -8.79
C TRP A 26 -4.94 10.83 -9.11
N GLN A 27 -5.18 10.27 -10.29
CA GLN A 27 -6.51 9.83 -10.69
C GLN A 27 -7.02 8.73 -9.75
N ASN A 28 -6.17 7.77 -9.38
CA ASN A 28 -6.52 6.74 -8.40
C ASN A 28 -6.78 7.31 -7.00
N ALA A 29 -5.98 8.27 -6.56
CA ALA A 29 -6.20 8.95 -5.28
C ALA A 29 -7.55 9.69 -5.27
N MET A 30 -7.88 10.39 -6.36
CA MET A 30 -9.15 11.08 -6.54
C MET A 30 -10.34 10.13 -6.53
N TRP A 31 -10.27 9.02 -7.28
CA TRP A 31 -11.34 8.00 -7.27
C TRP A 31 -11.53 7.37 -5.88
N ALA A 32 -10.44 7.08 -5.19
CA ALA A 32 -10.50 6.54 -3.83
C ALA A 32 -11.14 7.55 -2.86
N LEU A 33 -10.80 8.84 -2.99
CA LEU A 33 -11.40 9.91 -2.19
C LEU A 33 -12.90 10.11 -2.50
N LEU A 34 -13.27 10.07 -3.77
CA LEU A 34 -14.66 10.14 -4.23
C LEU A 34 -15.51 8.99 -3.69
N LEU A 35 -14.91 7.84 -3.39
CA LEU A 35 -15.60 6.75 -2.69
C LEU A 35 -15.60 6.97 -1.18
N ALA A 36 -14.46 7.36 -0.60
CA ALA A 36 -14.28 7.51 0.85
C ALA A 36 -15.19 8.58 1.46
N VAL A 37 -15.32 9.75 0.82
CA VAL A 37 -16.10 10.88 1.36
C VAL A 37 -17.60 10.57 1.48
N PRO A 38 -18.31 10.16 0.41
CA PRO A 38 -19.76 9.89 0.52
C PRO A 38 -20.04 8.65 1.37
N THR A 39 -19.21 7.60 1.30
CA THR A 39 -19.40 6.41 2.15
C THR A 39 -19.14 6.73 3.62
N GLY A 40 -18.11 7.53 3.91
CA GLY A 40 -17.84 8.00 5.27
C GLY A 40 -18.96 8.89 5.80
N TRP A 41 -19.45 9.84 4.98
CA TRP A 41 -20.56 10.70 5.32
C TRP A 41 -21.85 9.91 5.60
N LEU A 42 -22.22 8.97 4.72
CA LEU A 42 -23.38 8.11 4.91
C LEU A 42 -23.26 7.22 6.14
N GLY A 43 -22.07 6.67 6.40
CA GLY A 43 -21.82 5.88 7.60
C GLY A 43 -21.97 6.70 8.88
N LEU A 44 -21.45 7.94 8.86
CA LEU A 44 -21.55 8.86 9.98
C LEU A 44 -22.99 9.36 10.20
N TRP A 45 -23.69 9.72 9.12
CA TRP A 45 -25.09 10.11 9.18
C TRP A 45 -25.97 8.98 9.70
N ALA A 46 -25.78 7.76 9.20
CA ALA A 46 -26.51 6.58 9.67
C ALA A 46 -26.19 6.25 11.14
N LEU A 47 -24.96 6.50 11.59
CA LEU A 47 -24.59 6.39 13.00
C LEU A 47 -25.35 7.39 13.88
N PHE A 48 -25.51 8.63 13.42
CA PHE A 48 -26.23 9.68 14.16
C PHE A 48 -27.76 9.64 14.01
N SER A 49 -28.29 8.98 12.97
CA SER A 49 -29.72 8.86 12.70
C SER A 49 -30.32 7.50 13.07
N ALA A 50 -29.52 6.60 13.65
CA ALA A 50 -30.01 5.32 14.13
C ALA A 50 -30.78 5.52 15.45
N ASP A 51 -32.12 5.54 15.38
CA ASP A 51 -32.97 5.38 16.57
C ASP A 51 -32.80 3.97 17.18
N ASP A 52 -32.78 3.91 18.51
CA ASP A 52 -32.32 2.82 19.40
C ASP A 52 -32.99 1.42 19.25
N GLY A 53 -33.76 1.14 18.19
CA GLY A 53 -34.68 -0.01 18.13
C GLY A 53 -34.38 -1.14 17.13
N ARG A 54 -33.40 -1.02 16.22
CA ARG A 54 -33.22 -2.01 15.12
C ARG A 54 -31.88 -2.76 15.19
N SER A 55 -31.95 -3.99 15.71
CA SER A 55 -30.84 -4.95 15.88
C SER A 55 -30.05 -5.34 14.61
N GLY A 56 -30.51 -4.95 13.42
CA GLY A 56 -29.82 -5.18 12.14
C GLY A 56 -28.99 -3.99 11.61
N GLY A 57 -29.20 -2.76 12.10
CA GLY A 57 -28.62 -1.54 11.54
C GLY A 57 -27.11 -1.40 11.75
N GLY A 58 -26.61 -1.80 12.92
CA GLY A 58 -25.21 -1.60 13.30
C GLY A 58 -24.20 -2.32 12.40
N ARG A 59 -24.55 -3.49 11.84
CA ARG A 59 -23.65 -4.24 10.93
C ARG A 59 -23.47 -3.52 9.59
N ALA A 60 -24.53 -2.94 9.06
CA ALA A 60 -24.48 -2.19 7.81
C ALA A 60 -23.67 -0.89 7.99
N ILE A 61 -23.89 -0.17 9.10
CA ILE A 61 -23.15 1.05 9.45
C ILE A 61 -21.65 0.76 9.59
N GLY A 62 -21.28 -0.29 10.33
CA GLY A 62 -19.88 -0.68 10.50
C GLY A 62 -19.18 -1.05 9.18
N LEU A 63 -19.88 -1.72 8.26
CA LEU A 63 -19.33 -2.05 6.93
C LEU A 63 -19.10 -0.78 6.09
N VAL A 64 -20.04 0.17 6.12
CA VAL A 64 -19.93 1.44 5.39
C VAL A 64 -18.75 2.27 5.91
N ILE A 65 -18.58 2.35 7.24
CA ILE A 65 -17.43 3.01 7.88
C ILE A 65 -16.12 2.28 7.55
N GLY A 66 -16.10 0.95 7.62
CA GLY A 66 -14.90 0.17 7.27
C GLY A 66 -14.46 0.39 5.82
N LEU A 67 -15.42 0.44 4.89
CA LEU A 67 -15.17 0.70 3.48
C LEU A 67 -14.64 2.12 3.24
N SER A 68 -15.18 3.12 3.94
CA SER A 68 -14.72 4.51 3.83
C SER A 68 -13.28 4.67 4.32
N LEU A 69 -12.92 4.06 5.45
CA LEU A 69 -11.56 4.05 5.98
C LEU A 69 -10.58 3.34 5.04
N GLY A 70 -10.97 2.19 4.48
CA GLY A 70 -10.17 1.48 3.48
C GLY A 70 -9.90 2.32 2.23
N ALA A 71 -10.94 2.97 1.71
CA ALA A 71 -10.83 3.87 0.57
C ALA A 71 -9.95 5.10 0.89
N LEU A 72 -10.09 5.68 2.08
CA LEU A 72 -9.28 6.82 2.54
C LEU A 72 -7.80 6.44 2.64
N PHE A 73 -7.48 5.27 3.18
CA PHE A 73 -6.10 4.78 3.24
C PHE A 73 -5.47 4.65 1.84
N VAL A 74 -6.22 4.11 0.87
CA VAL A 74 -5.77 4.04 -0.52
C VAL A 74 -5.56 5.45 -1.11
N ALA A 75 -6.48 6.38 -0.85
CA ALA A 75 -6.36 7.76 -1.30
C ALA A 75 -5.09 8.44 -0.75
N VAL A 76 -4.86 8.37 0.56
CA VAL A 76 -3.70 8.96 1.23
C VAL A 76 -2.39 8.37 0.72
N THR A 77 -2.32 7.04 0.57
CA THR A 77 -1.09 6.38 0.11
C THR A 77 -0.76 6.73 -1.34
N GLN A 78 -1.75 6.80 -2.23
CA GLN A 78 -1.55 7.20 -3.62
C GLN A 78 -1.21 8.68 -3.75
N ALA A 79 -1.90 9.56 -3.00
CA ALA A 79 -1.60 10.98 -2.96
C ALA A 79 -0.19 11.26 -2.46
N TRP A 80 0.24 10.61 -1.36
CA TRP A 80 1.61 10.72 -0.85
C TRP A 80 2.62 10.37 -1.94
N ARG A 81 2.45 9.22 -2.60
CA ARG A 81 3.38 8.76 -3.66
C ARG A 81 3.42 9.74 -4.84
N ALA A 82 2.27 10.26 -5.25
CA ALA A 82 2.19 11.24 -6.31
C ALA A 82 2.91 12.55 -5.94
N VAL A 83 2.73 13.04 -4.70
CA VAL A 83 3.41 14.24 -4.19
C VAL A 83 4.92 14.03 -4.08
N ARG A 84 5.36 12.86 -3.61
CA ARG A 84 6.78 12.55 -3.39
C ARG A 84 7.55 12.36 -4.69
N GLY A 85 6.95 11.71 -5.69
CA GLY A 85 7.55 11.57 -7.02
C GLY A 85 7.55 12.88 -7.80
N GLY A 86 6.44 13.63 -7.71
CA GLY A 86 6.23 14.89 -8.40
C GLY A 86 5.95 14.72 -9.90
N PRO A 87 5.65 15.84 -10.60
CA PRO A 87 5.44 15.80 -12.05
C PRO A 87 6.76 15.44 -12.74
N GLY A 88 6.70 14.50 -13.68
CA GLY A 88 7.87 14.10 -14.48
C GLY A 88 8.84 13.16 -13.76
N GLU A 89 8.41 12.39 -12.76
CA GLU A 89 9.26 11.30 -12.25
C GLU A 89 9.66 10.34 -13.39
N TYR A 90 10.93 10.00 -13.52
CA TYR A 90 11.43 9.09 -14.56
C TYR A 90 12.62 8.26 -14.08
N PHE A 91 12.80 7.12 -14.74
CA PHE A 91 13.97 6.27 -14.63
C PHE A 91 14.69 6.21 -15.98
N GLU A 92 16.00 6.36 -15.96
CA GLU A 92 16.87 6.20 -17.12
C GLU A 92 17.86 5.09 -16.85
N VAL A 93 17.93 4.14 -17.78
CA VAL A 93 18.92 3.07 -17.78
C VAL A 93 20.06 3.55 -18.66
N HIS A 94 21.25 3.62 -18.09
CA HIS A 94 22.49 3.91 -18.80
C HIS A 94 23.37 2.67 -18.85
N GLU A 95 24.38 2.70 -19.69
CA GLU A 95 25.36 1.60 -19.83
C GLU A 95 26.01 1.23 -18.48
N ARG A 96 26.41 2.22 -17.69
CA ARG A 96 27.15 2.04 -16.42
C ARG A 96 26.31 2.29 -15.17
N GLY A 97 25.06 2.72 -15.30
CA GLY A 97 24.24 3.01 -14.13
C GLY A 97 22.76 3.24 -14.37
N LEU A 98 22.06 3.54 -13.29
CA LEU A 98 20.65 3.89 -13.24
C LEU A 98 20.50 5.32 -12.75
N VAL A 99 19.67 6.10 -13.44
CA VAL A 99 19.35 7.48 -13.06
C VAL A 99 17.87 7.57 -12.71
N HIS A 100 17.56 8.23 -11.59
CA HIS A 100 16.20 8.56 -11.17
C HIS A 100 16.04 10.07 -11.09
N GLY A 101 15.14 10.59 -11.92
CA GLY A 101 14.69 11.96 -11.86
C GLY A 101 13.40 12.06 -11.07
N SER A 102 13.35 12.98 -10.10
CA SER A 102 12.12 13.29 -9.35
C SER A 102 12.07 14.78 -9.02
N ARG A 103 10.98 15.24 -8.40
CA ARG A 103 10.89 16.62 -7.88
C ARG A 103 12.00 16.96 -6.87
N ARG A 104 12.64 15.97 -6.24
CA ARG A 104 13.75 16.17 -5.28
C ARG A 104 15.11 16.34 -5.97
N GLY A 105 15.14 16.31 -7.29
CA GLY A 105 16.35 16.36 -8.10
C GLY A 105 16.60 15.04 -8.85
N VAL A 106 17.69 15.05 -9.61
CA VAL A 106 18.20 13.91 -10.37
C VAL A 106 19.31 13.25 -9.55
N ARG A 107 19.26 11.92 -9.43
CA ARG A 107 20.31 11.13 -8.78
C ARG A 107 20.64 9.93 -9.65
N GLY A 108 21.93 9.63 -9.75
CA GLY A 108 22.44 8.48 -10.49
C GLY A 108 23.19 7.54 -9.57
N TRP A 109 23.17 6.26 -9.93
CA TRP A 109 23.89 5.20 -9.24
C TRP A 109 24.53 4.27 -10.24
N GLU A 110 25.74 3.83 -9.96
CA GLU A 110 26.38 2.79 -10.74
C GLU A 110 25.69 1.43 -10.49
N TRP A 111 25.80 0.52 -11.45
CA TRP A 111 25.29 -0.84 -11.27
C TRP A 111 25.95 -1.58 -10.09
N SER A 112 27.21 -1.26 -9.80
CA SER A 112 27.98 -1.75 -8.65
C SER A 112 27.33 -1.39 -7.30
N GLN A 113 26.58 -0.29 -7.24
CA GLN A 113 25.91 0.19 -6.04
C GLN A 113 24.56 -0.49 -5.80
N VAL A 114 24.08 -1.35 -6.69
CA VAL A 114 22.83 -2.09 -6.50
C VAL A 114 23.09 -3.28 -5.58
N VAL A 115 22.69 -3.16 -4.32
CA VAL A 115 22.93 -4.18 -3.28
C VAL A 115 21.90 -5.32 -3.36
N SER A 116 20.62 -4.99 -3.54
CA SER A 116 19.59 -6.01 -3.69
C SER A 116 18.45 -5.59 -4.60
N ILE A 117 17.90 -6.59 -5.28
CA ILE A 117 16.78 -6.47 -6.21
C ILE A 117 15.69 -7.40 -5.71
N THR A 118 14.53 -6.83 -5.42
CA THR A 118 13.36 -7.56 -4.97
C THR A 118 12.27 -7.53 -6.02
N ILE A 119 11.94 -8.68 -6.60
CA ILE A 119 10.85 -8.84 -7.57
C ILE A 119 9.91 -9.94 -7.04
N PRO A 120 8.61 -9.67 -6.82
CA PRO A 120 7.64 -10.69 -6.43
C PRO A 120 7.55 -11.78 -7.49
N GLY A 121 7.48 -13.04 -7.07
CA GLY A 121 7.54 -14.19 -7.98
C GLY A 121 6.34 -14.32 -8.91
N THR A 122 5.17 -13.78 -8.53
CA THR A 122 3.94 -13.89 -9.35
C THR A 122 3.39 -12.52 -9.76
N PRO A 123 3.27 -12.22 -11.06
CA PRO A 123 2.56 -11.04 -11.56
C PRO A 123 1.11 -11.03 -11.07
N ARG A 124 0.59 -9.89 -10.61
CA ARG A 124 -0.83 -9.79 -10.24
C ARG A 124 -1.66 -9.47 -11.48
N ILE A 125 -2.39 -10.46 -11.98
CA ILE A 125 -3.07 -10.38 -13.29
C ILE A 125 -4.46 -9.69 -13.20
N HIS A 126 -4.94 -9.31 -12.02
CA HIS A 126 -6.27 -8.71 -11.87
C HIS A 126 -6.31 -7.23 -12.29
N GLY A 127 -7.40 -6.82 -12.96
CA GLY A 127 -7.56 -5.47 -13.53
C GLY A 127 -7.42 -4.33 -12.50
N LEU A 128 -7.88 -4.56 -11.27
CA LEU A 128 -7.73 -3.59 -10.18
C LEU A 128 -6.26 -3.44 -9.72
N ALA A 129 -5.49 -4.52 -9.77
CA ALA A 129 -4.05 -4.48 -9.48
C ALA A 129 -3.31 -3.62 -10.52
N ARG A 130 -3.62 -3.82 -11.80
CA ARG A 130 -3.06 -3.02 -12.90
C ARG A 130 -3.43 -1.54 -12.77
N ARG A 131 -4.71 -1.24 -12.51
CA ARG A 131 -5.17 0.14 -12.32
C ARG A 131 -4.41 0.83 -11.19
N LEU A 132 -4.17 0.14 -10.07
CA LEU A 132 -3.42 0.67 -8.92
C LEU A 132 -1.89 0.56 -9.06
N GLY A 133 -1.36 0.15 -10.22
CA GLY A 133 0.07 -0.05 -10.46
C GLY A 133 0.72 -1.14 -9.60
N ASN A 134 -0.08 -2.07 -9.08
CA ASN A 134 0.35 -3.18 -8.22
C ASN A 134 0.51 -4.51 -8.98
N ASP A 135 0.30 -4.51 -10.30
CA ASP A 135 0.54 -5.64 -11.20
C ASP A 135 2.03 -5.98 -11.33
N TYR A 136 2.89 -4.97 -11.26
CA TYR A 136 4.33 -5.10 -11.20
C TYR A 136 4.92 -4.32 -10.03
N ARG A 137 5.96 -4.88 -9.40
CA ARG A 137 6.72 -4.21 -8.34
C ARG A 137 8.16 -4.70 -8.38
N CYS A 138 9.11 -3.80 -8.52
CA CYS A 138 10.52 -4.06 -8.34
C CYS A 138 11.05 -3.06 -7.32
N ARG A 139 11.68 -3.54 -6.25
CA ARG A 139 12.34 -2.71 -5.26
C ARG A 139 13.83 -2.90 -5.40
N LEU A 140 14.55 -1.80 -5.53
CA LEU A 140 16.00 -1.76 -5.53
C LEU A 140 16.45 -1.19 -4.20
N VAL A 141 17.41 -1.85 -3.57
CA VAL A 141 18.17 -1.28 -2.44
C VAL A 141 19.56 -1.02 -2.95
N LEU A 142 19.96 0.24 -2.84
CA LEU A 142 21.26 0.73 -3.26
C LEU A 142 22.17 0.85 -2.04
N ASP A 143 23.46 0.96 -2.31
CA ASP A 143 24.45 1.28 -1.31
C ASP A 143 24.13 2.63 -0.63
N GLY A 144 24.42 2.73 0.66
CA GLY A 144 23.94 3.84 1.50
C GLY A 144 22.45 3.76 1.88
N GLY A 145 21.77 2.63 1.63
CA GLY A 145 20.42 2.36 2.11
C GLY A 145 19.29 3.04 1.35
N THR A 146 19.61 3.68 0.22
CA THR A 146 18.60 4.30 -0.65
C THR A 146 17.72 3.22 -1.26
N ARG A 147 16.40 3.46 -1.27
CA ARG A 147 15.41 2.50 -1.79
C ARG A 147 14.67 3.11 -2.97
N LEU A 148 14.76 2.46 -4.12
CA LEU A 148 13.98 2.80 -5.31
C LEU A 148 12.83 1.82 -5.49
N HIS A 149 11.72 2.34 -6.00
CA HIS A 149 10.52 1.57 -6.24
C HIS A 149 10.07 1.77 -7.68
N ILE A 150 10.05 0.68 -8.44
CA ILE A 150 9.51 0.62 -9.79
C ILE A 150 8.20 -0.14 -9.69
N ASP A 151 7.11 0.49 -10.06
CA ASP A 151 5.76 -0.08 -10.00
C ASP A 151 5.09 -0.09 -11.38
N GLY A 152 3.90 -0.68 -11.46
CA GLY A 152 3.10 -0.75 -12.69
C GLY A 152 2.65 0.61 -13.25
N HIS A 153 2.86 1.72 -12.53
CA HIS A 153 2.65 3.05 -13.09
C HIS A 153 3.80 3.51 -14.00
N THR A 154 4.88 2.74 -14.07
CA THR A 154 5.98 2.97 -15.01
C THR A 154 5.73 2.14 -16.28
N PRO A 155 5.45 2.74 -17.44
CA PRO A 155 5.33 2.02 -18.70
C PRO A 155 6.61 1.23 -18.98
N GLY A 156 6.46 -0.07 -19.26
CA GLY A 156 7.59 -0.97 -19.44
C GLY A 156 8.34 -1.31 -18.15
N ALA A 157 7.72 -1.19 -16.97
CA ALA A 157 8.33 -1.52 -15.67
C ALA A 157 8.99 -2.90 -15.63
N SER A 158 8.38 -3.91 -16.27
CA SER A 158 8.94 -5.26 -16.39
C SER A 158 10.19 -5.31 -17.28
N GLY A 159 10.25 -4.50 -18.33
CA GLY A 159 11.44 -4.31 -19.16
C GLY A 159 12.56 -3.64 -18.37
N LEU A 160 12.23 -2.57 -17.64
CA LEU A 160 13.16 -1.87 -16.75
C LEU A 160 13.73 -2.80 -15.69
N GLY A 161 12.90 -3.57 -14.99
CA GLY A 161 13.39 -4.51 -13.97
C GLY A 161 14.25 -5.64 -14.56
N ARG A 162 13.95 -6.12 -15.77
CA ARG A 162 14.83 -7.05 -16.49
C ARG A 162 16.16 -6.42 -16.86
N ALA A 163 16.16 -5.17 -17.32
CA ALA A 163 17.40 -4.44 -17.62
C ALA A 163 18.26 -4.28 -16.37
N VAL A 164 17.66 -3.91 -15.23
CA VAL A 164 18.39 -3.80 -13.95
C VAL A 164 18.97 -5.16 -13.52
N LEU A 165 18.20 -6.25 -13.65
CA LEU A 165 18.70 -7.60 -13.35
C LEU A 165 19.87 -8.03 -14.26
N ALA A 166 19.84 -7.64 -15.53
CA ALA A 166 20.88 -7.98 -16.49
C ALA A 166 22.20 -7.25 -16.21
N HIS A 167 22.12 -5.97 -15.81
CA HIS A 167 23.31 -5.14 -15.56
C HIS A 167 23.84 -5.24 -14.12
N SER A 168 23.10 -5.86 -13.20
CA SER A 168 23.48 -6.00 -11.78
C SER A 168 23.62 -7.49 -11.38
N PRO A 169 24.59 -8.24 -11.94
CA PRO A 169 24.75 -9.66 -11.62
C PRO A 169 25.15 -9.92 -10.16
N HIS A 170 25.80 -8.95 -9.52
CA HIS A 170 26.26 -9.04 -8.12
C HIS A 170 25.17 -8.74 -7.09
N ALA A 171 24.06 -8.14 -7.50
CA ALA A 171 22.99 -7.76 -6.58
C ALA A 171 22.26 -8.99 -6.04
N ARG A 172 22.02 -9.02 -4.72
CA ARG A 172 21.25 -10.12 -4.12
C ARG A 172 19.81 -10.09 -4.65
N ARG A 173 19.39 -11.20 -5.25
CA ARG A 173 18.02 -11.37 -5.74
C ARG A 173 17.15 -11.89 -4.61
N LEU A 174 16.15 -11.10 -4.25
CA LEU A 174 15.15 -11.47 -3.25
C LEU A 174 13.83 -11.71 -3.97
N GLN A 175 13.14 -12.78 -3.60
CA GLN A 175 11.75 -12.90 -3.97
C GLN A 175 10.97 -11.98 -3.04
N GLY A 176 10.11 -11.10 -3.58
CA GLY A 176 9.38 -10.08 -2.80
C GLY A 176 8.47 -10.61 -1.70
N ASP A 177 8.43 -11.92 -1.55
CA ASP A 177 7.62 -12.69 -0.63
C ASP A 177 8.41 -13.05 0.65
N GLU A 178 9.74 -12.87 0.70
CA GLU A 178 10.58 -13.22 1.87
C GLU A 178 10.21 -12.47 3.17
N TRP A 179 9.81 -11.20 3.08
CA TRP A 179 9.28 -10.49 4.25
C TRP A 179 7.93 -11.08 4.69
N GLN A 180 7.12 -11.52 3.72
CA GLN A 180 5.85 -12.17 3.99
C GLN A 180 6.06 -13.57 4.58
N ASP A 181 7.14 -14.27 4.23
CA ASP A 181 7.56 -15.53 4.84
C ASP A 181 7.98 -15.32 6.30
N ARG A 182 8.73 -14.25 6.57
CA ARG A 182 9.18 -13.90 7.93
C ARG A 182 8.07 -13.32 8.80
N ALA A 183 7.14 -12.58 8.20
CA ALA A 183 6.02 -11.92 8.87
C ALA A 183 4.72 -12.76 8.85
N GLY A 184 4.69 -13.89 8.15
CA GLY A 184 3.49 -14.71 7.93
C GLY A 184 2.80 -15.10 9.23
N GLY A 185 3.59 -15.58 10.20
CA GLY A 185 3.09 -15.89 11.55
C GLY A 185 2.60 -14.66 12.31
N TRP A 186 3.24 -13.50 12.10
CA TRP A 186 2.86 -12.24 12.74
C TRP A 186 1.53 -11.68 12.23
N PHE A 187 1.17 -11.91 10.96
CA PHE A 187 -0.18 -11.55 10.50
C PHE A 187 -1.25 -12.38 11.18
N LEU A 188 -1.02 -13.67 11.36
CA LEU A 188 -2.00 -14.52 12.03
C LEU A 188 -2.13 -14.15 13.52
N ALA A 189 -1.01 -13.88 14.20
CA ALA A 189 -1.02 -13.33 15.54
C ALA A 189 -1.74 -11.97 15.61
N GLY A 190 -1.48 -11.07 14.66
CA GLY A 190 -2.17 -9.78 14.55
C GLY A 190 -3.67 -9.93 14.35
N ALA A 191 -4.11 -10.86 13.48
CA ALA A 191 -5.53 -11.17 13.29
C ALA A 191 -6.17 -11.67 14.60
N VAL A 192 -5.49 -12.57 15.32
CA VAL A 192 -5.96 -13.06 16.64
C VAL A 192 -6.07 -11.91 17.64
N VAL A 193 -5.09 -11.00 17.69
CA VAL A 193 -5.15 -9.82 18.57
C VAL A 193 -6.34 -8.92 18.21
N PHE A 194 -6.53 -8.60 16.93
CA PHE A 194 -7.67 -7.79 16.50
C PHE A 194 -9.02 -8.45 16.83
N LEU A 195 -9.13 -9.76 16.65
CA LEU A 195 -10.33 -10.52 17.03
C LEU A 195 -10.52 -10.53 18.55
N ALA A 196 -9.46 -10.75 19.33
CA ALA A 196 -9.52 -10.74 20.79
C ALA A 196 -9.93 -9.37 21.33
N VAL A 197 -9.39 -8.29 20.79
CA VAL A 197 -9.80 -6.91 21.13
C VAL A 197 -11.26 -6.69 20.77
N GLY A 198 -11.70 -7.12 19.58
CA GLY A 198 -13.10 -7.03 19.18
C GLY A 198 -14.04 -7.81 20.11
N VAL A 199 -13.69 -9.05 20.46
CA VAL A 199 -14.46 -9.89 21.40
C VAL A 199 -14.49 -9.28 22.79
N SER A 200 -13.36 -8.74 23.27
CA SER A 200 -13.29 -8.05 24.56
C SER A 200 -14.20 -6.82 24.59
N LEU A 201 -14.23 -6.04 23.50
CA LEU A 201 -15.10 -4.87 23.37
C LEU A 201 -16.59 -5.27 23.41
N VAL A 202 -16.97 -6.34 22.70
CA VAL A 202 -18.34 -6.85 22.71
C VAL A 202 -18.70 -7.43 24.08
N SER A 203 -17.79 -8.17 24.72
CA SER A 203 -18.02 -8.76 26.04
C SER A 203 -18.16 -7.70 27.12
N TYR A 204 -17.37 -6.62 27.04
CA TYR A 204 -17.50 -5.45 27.90
C TYR A 204 -18.90 -4.83 27.77
N LEU A 205 -19.39 -4.64 26.55
CA LEU A 205 -20.74 -4.13 26.31
C LEU A 205 -21.84 -5.04 26.86
N VAL A 206 -21.74 -6.35 26.64
CA VAL A 206 -22.76 -7.29 27.13
C VAL A 206 -22.78 -7.33 28.66
N SER A 207 -21.62 -7.27 29.31
CA SER A 207 -21.52 -7.31 30.78
C SER A 207 -21.99 -6.04 31.47
N HIS A 208 -21.90 -4.88 30.79
CA HIS A 208 -22.31 -3.60 31.34
C HIS A 208 -23.60 -3.05 30.73
N ALA A 209 -24.29 -3.85 29.89
CA ALA A 209 -25.54 -3.44 29.24
C ALA A 209 -26.66 -3.14 30.24
N ASP A 210 -26.69 -3.85 31.38
CA ASP A 210 -27.73 -3.71 32.40
C ASP A 210 -27.43 -2.62 33.43
N GLU A 211 -26.15 -2.25 33.63
CA GLU A 211 -25.74 -1.25 34.64
C GLU A 211 -25.76 0.18 34.09
N ASP A 212 -25.62 0.37 32.77
CA ASP A 212 -25.34 1.69 32.17
C ASP A 212 -26.46 2.29 31.31
N ALA A 213 -27.67 1.72 31.27
CA ALA A 213 -28.75 2.18 30.38
C ALA A 213 -29.12 3.68 30.50
N GLN A 214 -28.69 4.38 31.56
CA GLN A 214 -28.84 5.84 31.70
C GLN A 214 -27.52 6.63 31.68
N ASN A 215 -26.35 6.00 31.74
CA ASN A 215 -25.04 6.67 31.88
C ASN A 215 -23.94 6.14 30.94
N VAL A 216 -24.29 5.47 29.83
CA VAL A 216 -23.28 5.13 28.81
C VAL A 216 -22.64 6.43 28.31
N SER A 217 -21.39 6.67 28.73
CA SER A 217 -20.58 7.78 28.23
C SER A 217 -20.52 7.71 26.70
N GLU A 218 -20.83 8.81 26.02
CA GLU A 218 -20.71 8.94 24.56
C GLU A 218 -19.35 8.45 24.03
N GLY A 219 -18.30 8.54 24.86
CA GLY A 219 -16.97 8.02 24.55
C GLY A 219 -16.90 6.50 24.39
N VAL A 220 -17.68 5.73 25.17
CA VAL A 220 -17.73 4.26 25.07
C VAL A 220 -18.42 3.84 23.78
N THR A 221 -19.53 4.49 23.43
CA THR A 221 -20.28 4.24 22.19
C THR A 221 -19.44 4.55 20.95
N MET A 222 -18.70 5.68 20.95
CA MET A 222 -17.76 6.01 19.87
C MET A 222 -16.59 5.02 19.79
N ALA A 223 -16.00 4.65 20.92
CA ALA A 223 -14.90 3.69 20.97
C ALA A 223 -15.29 2.33 20.39
N VAL A 224 -16.52 1.87 20.65
CA VAL A 224 -17.08 0.65 20.07
C VAL A 224 -17.36 0.82 18.58
N GLY A 225 -18.08 1.88 18.22
CA GLY A 225 -18.52 2.13 16.85
C GLY A 225 -17.37 2.25 15.86
N LEU A 226 -16.23 2.79 16.30
CA LEU A 226 -15.01 2.91 15.49
C LEU A 226 -14.03 1.75 15.71
N GLY A 227 -13.93 1.25 16.94
CA GLY A 227 -12.99 0.19 17.31
C GLY A 227 -13.29 -1.14 16.63
N LEU A 228 -14.56 -1.55 16.56
CA LEU A 228 -14.94 -2.82 15.93
C LEU A 228 -14.67 -2.87 14.42
N PRO A 229 -15.04 -1.85 13.62
CA PRO A 229 -14.68 -1.80 12.20
C PRO A 229 -13.17 -1.80 11.96
N VAL A 230 -12.42 -1.05 12.76
CA VAL A 230 -10.95 -1.01 12.66
C VAL A 230 -10.36 -2.40 12.96
N CYS A 231 -10.85 -3.07 14.00
CA CYS A 231 -10.43 -4.43 14.33
C CYS A 231 -10.81 -5.42 13.22
N ALA A 232 -12.02 -5.34 12.67
CA ALA A 232 -12.47 -6.21 11.58
C ALA A 232 -11.62 -6.01 10.32
N VAL A 233 -11.36 -4.77 9.89
CA VAL A 233 -10.51 -4.45 8.73
C VAL A 233 -9.07 -4.91 8.98
N GLY A 234 -8.55 -4.70 10.19
CA GLY A 234 -7.24 -5.20 10.62
C GLY A 234 -7.14 -6.72 10.50
N ALA A 235 -8.11 -7.44 11.04
CA ALA A 235 -8.17 -8.90 10.99
C ALA A 235 -8.31 -9.42 9.55
N ILE A 236 -9.23 -8.88 8.75
CA ILE A 236 -9.40 -9.26 7.34
C ILE A 236 -8.12 -9.02 6.55
N THR A 237 -7.48 -7.86 6.74
CA THR A 237 -6.22 -7.52 6.06
C THR A 237 -5.13 -8.53 6.43
N CYS A 238 -4.98 -8.85 7.71
CA CYS A 238 -4.02 -9.84 8.19
C CYS A 238 -4.29 -11.24 7.61
N ILE A 239 -5.54 -11.68 7.59
CA ILE A 239 -5.95 -12.98 7.01
C ILE A 239 -5.67 -13.01 5.51
N VAL A 240 -6.05 -11.97 4.76
CA VAL A 240 -5.78 -11.87 3.31
C VAL A 240 -4.28 -11.93 3.04
N LEU A 241 -3.46 -11.22 3.81
CA LEU A 241 -2.01 -11.28 3.70
C LEU A 241 -1.46 -12.68 4.02
N TYR A 242 -2.00 -13.36 5.03
CA TYR A 242 -1.61 -14.73 5.39
C TYR A 242 -1.99 -15.75 4.31
N VAL A 243 -3.25 -15.77 3.86
CA VAL A 243 -3.75 -16.66 2.81
C VAL A 243 -2.94 -16.46 1.53
N ARG A 244 -2.68 -15.21 1.18
CA ARG A 244 -1.89 -14.85 0.01
C ARG A 244 -0.46 -15.40 0.10
N HIS A 245 0.19 -15.30 1.26
CA HIS A 245 1.50 -15.90 1.48
C HIS A 245 1.46 -17.43 1.25
N ARG A 246 0.45 -18.13 1.78
CA ARG A 246 0.36 -19.58 1.63
C ARG A 246 0.11 -20.05 0.20
N MET A 247 -0.63 -19.28 -0.60
CA MET A 247 -0.93 -19.64 -1.99
C MET A 247 0.24 -19.41 -2.95
N TYR A 248 1.13 -18.46 -2.67
CA TYR A 248 2.27 -18.14 -3.53
C TYR A 248 3.58 -18.80 -3.11
N ARG A 249 3.57 -19.65 -2.08
CA ARG A 249 4.74 -20.44 -1.69
C ARG A 249 4.99 -21.52 -2.77
N PRO A 250 6.09 -21.46 -3.53
CA PRO A 250 6.43 -22.53 -4.46
C PRO A 250 6.57 -23.84 -3.67
N ARG A 251 5.93 -24.91 -4.15
CA ARG A 251 6.08 -26.27 -3.61
C ARG A 251 7.40 -26.86 -4.04
#